data_AF-A0A7H9DRG4-F1
#
_entry.id   AF-A0A7H9DRG4-F1
#
_cell.length_a   1.000
_cell.length_b   1.000
_cell.length_c   1.000
_cell.angle_alpha   90.00
_cell.angle_beta   90.00
_cell.angle_gamma   90.00
#
_symmetry.space_group_name_H-M   'P 1'
#
loop_
_entity.id
_entity.type
_entity.pdbx_description
1 polymer ?
#
loop_
_entity_poly.entity_id
_entity_poly.type
_entity_poly.pdbx_seq_one_letter_code
_entity_poly.pdbx_strand_id
1 'polypeptide(L)'
;MAQQTKRGHVYIISNIGSFGENVFKIGMTRRLEPLDRVRELGDASVPFRFDVHAMIYSDEARTLEYELHKAFADKAVNLFNYRREFFNVTLQEIKEKIVELGFEAEFITDAEAMEYRESLLLKEQSTIEPIEMIEEEFPTSLM
;
A
#
# COMPACT_ATOMS: atom_id res chain seq x y z
N MET A 1 -18.66 -8.30 25.57
CA MET A 1 -17.26 -7.88 25.34
C MET A 1 -16.67 -8.40 24.01
N ALA A 2 -17.45 -8.96 23.08
CA ALA A 2 -16.96 -9.40 21.75
C ALA A 2 -17.20 -8.39 20.60
N GLN A 3 -17.89 -7.27 20.85
CA GLN A 3 -18.16 -6.24 19.84
C GLN A 3 -16.98 -5.28 19.60
N GLN A 4 -16.06 -5.16 20.56
CA GLN A 4 -14.95 -4.19 20.49
C GLN A 4 -13.82 -4.62 19.54
N THR A 5 -13.80 -5.89 19.09
CA THR A 5 -12.75 -6.44 18.21
C THR A 5 -13.03 -6.25 16.72
N LYS A 6 -14.20 -5.72 16.36
CA LYS A 6 -14.65 -5.59 14.96
C LYS A 6 -14.51 -4.17 14.38
N ARG A 7 -14.60 -3.14 15.23
CA ARG A 7 -14.62 -1.74 14.83
C ARG A 7 -13.22 -1.25 14.44
N GLY A 8 -13.13 -0.36 13.45
CA GLY A 8 -11.87 0.25 13.03
C GLY A 8 -11.98 0.98 11.70
N HIS A 9 -10.83 1.27 11.11
CA HIS A 9 -10.71 1.84 9.77
C HIS A 9 -10.09 0.84 8.82
N VAL A 10 -10.72 0.59 7.68
CA VAL A 10 -10.11 -0.10 6.54
C VAL A 10 -9.48 0.96 5.64
N TYR A 11 -8.20 0.82 5.34
CA TYR A 11 -7.47 1.70 4.44
C TYR A 11 -7.18 1.00 3.12
N ILE A 12 -7.25 1.77 2.04
CA ILE A 12 -6.84 1.38 0.70
C ILE A 12 -5.74 2.35 0.28
N ILE A 13 -4.54 1.84 0.09
CA ILE A 13 -3.35 2.66 -0.19
C ILE A 13 -2.56 2.10 -1.36
N SER A 14 -1.89 2.96 -2.11
CA SER A 14 -1.02 2.57 -3.22
C SER A 14 0.34 3.25 -3.13
N ASN A 15 1.33 2.70 -3.81
CA ASN A 15 2.66 3.30 -3.93
C ASN A 15 3.20 2.95 -5.31
N ILE A 16 2.88 3.79 -6.28
CA ILE A 16 3.17 3.57 -7.69
C ILE A 16 4.68 3.42 -7.93
N GLY A 17 5.48 4.25 -7.26
CA GLY A 17 6.93 4.21 -7.43
C GLY A 17 7.59 2.93 -6.92
N SER A 18 6.95 2.21 -5.99
CA SER A 18 7.49 0.96 -5.42
C SER A 18 6.89 -0.29 -6.05
N PHE A 19 5.59 -0.27 -6.39
CA PHE A 19 4.84 -1.46 -6.77
C PHE A 19 4.20 -1.38 -8.16
N GLY A 20 4.25 -0.23 -8.82
CA GLY A 20 3.60 0.01 -10.11
C GLY A 20 2.14 0.41 -9.99
N GLU A 21 1.51 0.64 -11.15
CA GLU A 21 0.09 0.98 -11.24
C GLU A 21 -0.81 -0.21 -10.87
N ASN A 22 -2.02 0.09 -10.39
CA ASN A 22 -3.04 -0.90 -10.04
C ASN A 22 -2.58 -1.93 -8.98
N VAL A 23 -1.59 -1.58 -8.15
CA VAL A 23 -1.22 -2.37 -6.98
C VAL A 23 -1.63 -1.64 -5.72
N PHE A 24 -2.59 -2.21 -5.00
CA PHE A 24 -3.14 -1.64 -3.78
C PHE A 24 -2.88 -2.54 -2.59
N LYS A 25 -2.56 -1.91 -1.46
CA LYS A 25 -2.62 -2.56 -0.16
C LYS A 25 -3.96 -2.28 0.48
N ILE A 26 -4.61 -3.34 0.93
CA ILE A 26 -5.85 -3.28 1.71
C ILE A 26 -5.55 -3.80 3.10
N GLY A 27 -5.81 -3.00 4.12
CA GLY A 27 -5.63 -3.43 5.50
C GLY A 27 -6.50 -2.64 6.46
N MET A 28 -6.42 -2.96 7.74
CA MET A 28 -7.21 -2.27 8.76
C MET A 28 -6.38 -1.80 9.95
N THR A 29 -6.87 -0.75 10.61
CA THR A 29 -6.29 -0.20 11.83
C THR A 29 -7.38 0.17 12.83
N ARG A 30 -7.03 0.09 14.11
CA ARG A 30 -7.91 0.47 15.23
C ARG A 30 -7.39 1.67 15.99
N ARG A 31 -6.37 2.33 15.43
CA ARG A 31 -5.78 3.53 16.02
C ARG A 31 -6.77 4.68 15.95
N LEU A 32 -6.64 5.59 16.90
CA LEU A 32 -7.38 6.85 16.92
C LEU A 32 -7.05 7.69 15.68
N GLU A 33 -5.75 7.77 15.36
CA GLU A 33 -5.23 8.42 14.16
C GLU A 33 -4.84 7.34 13.13
N PRO A 34 -5.72 6.99 12.18
CA PRO A 34 -5.44 5.92 11.22
C PRO A 34 -4.35 6.29 10.21
N LEU A 35 -4.18 7.58 9.92
CA LEU A 35 -3.15 8.08 9.00
C LEU A 35 -1.73 7.86 9.54
N ASP A 36 -1.53 7.86 10.86
CA ASP A 36 -0.23 7.53 11.47
C ASP A 36 0.22 6.12 11.11
N ARG A 37 -0.73 5.17 11.06
CA ARG A 37 -0.41 3.80 10.66
C ARG A 37 0.06 3.74 9.21
N VAL A 38 -0.56 4.52 8.32
CA VAL A 38 -0.15 4.57 6.91
C VAL A 38 1.25 5.16 6.78
N ARG A 39 1.55 6.23 7.51
CA ARG A 39 2.89 6.86 7.53
C ARG A 39 3.98 5.88 7.98
N GLU A 40 3.76 5.17 9.09
CA GLU A 40 4.70 4.14 9.57
C GLU A 40 4.97 3.03 8.54
N LEU A 41 3.94 2.63 7.78
CA LEU A 41 4.09 1.62 6.74
C LEU A 41 4.98 2.12 5.59
N GLY A 42 4.87 3.41 5.25
CA GLY A 42 5.72 4.06 4.26
C GLY A 42 7.18 4.13 4.72
N ASP A 43 7.40 4.60 5.94
CA ASP A 43 8.76 4.85 6.47
C ASP A 43 9.58 3.57 6.71
N ALA A 44 8.92 2.41 6.83
CA ALA A 44 9.59 1.18 7.24
C ALA A 44 10.37 0.47 6.12
N SER A 45 9.89 0.47 4.87
CA SER A 45 10.37 -0.49 3.86
C SER A 45 10.12 -0.11 2.39
N VAL A 46 9.67 1.10 2.09
CA VAL A 46 9.42 1.53 0.71
C VAL A 46 10.10 2.88 0.42
N PRO A 47 10.56 3.12 -0.83
CA PRO A 47 11.27 4.35 -1.21
C PRO A 47 10.40 5.61 -1.25
N PHE A 48 9.08 5.47 -1.36
CA PHE A 48 8.14 6.59 -1.46
C PHE A 48 7.02 6.43 -0.45
N ARG A 49 6.34 7.52 -0.10
CA ARG A 49 5.13 7.47 0.73
C ARG A 49 3.96 6.79 0.00
N PHE A 50 3.02 6.29 0.80
CA PHE A 50 1.77 5.74 0.28
C PHE A 50 0.77 6.85 -0.02
N ASP A 51 0.14 6.77 -1.19
CA ASP A 51 -1.07 7.51 -1.51
C ASP A 51 -2.28 6.84 -0.83
N VAL A 52 -3.14 7.62 -0.19
CA VAL A 52 -4.35 7.11 0.46
C VAL A 52 -5.54 7.31 -0.47
N HIS A 53 -6.17 6.20 -0.84
CA HIS A 53 -7.35 6.22 -1.72
C HIS A 53 -8.66 6.15 -0.95
N ALA A 54 -8.69 5.50 0.21
CA ALA A 54 -9.86 5.47 1.06
C ALA A 54 -9.47 5.21 2.52
N MET A 55 -10.29 5.75 3.43
CA MET A 55 -10.20 5.51 4.87
C MET A 55 -11.61 5.26 5.43
N ILE A 56 -12.00 3.99 5.50
CA ILE A 56 -13.39 3.58 5.71
C ILE A 56 -13.58 3.22 7.18
N TYR A 57 -14.26 4.07 7.93
CA TYR A 57 -14.70 3.72 9.28
C TYR A 57 -15.84 2.71 9.22
N SER A 58 -15.76 1.65 10.02
CA SER A 58 -16.83 0.66 10.13
C SER A 58 -16.82 -0.03 11.49
N ASP A 59 -18.02 -0.33 11.99
CA ASP A 59 -18.20 -1.18 13.18
C ASP A 59 -17.87 -2.66 12.90
N GLU A 60 -17.90 -3.03 11.62
CA GLU A 60 -17.59 -4.34 11.07
C GLU A 60 -16.34 -4.28 10.17
N ALA A 61 -15.39 -3.38 10.46
CA ALA A 61 -14.17 -3.17 9.67
C ALA A 61 -13.37 -4.46 9.44
N ARG A 62 -13.30 -5.35 10.44
CA ARG A 62 -12.67 -6.67 10.28
C ARG A 62 -13.39 -7.55 9.25
N THR A 63 -14.71 -7.48 9.20
CA THR A 63 -15.52 -8.24 8.25
C THR A 63 -15.32 -7.69 6.83
N LEU A 64 -15.33 -6.36 6.68
CA LEU A 64 -15.06 -5.69 5.40
C LEU A 64 -13.68 -6.07 4.84
N GLU A 65 -12.63 -5.95 5.66
CA GLU A 65 -11.27 -6.29 5.24
C GLU A 65 -11.13 -7.75 4.83
N TYR A 66 -11.70 -8.67 5.61
CA TYR A 66 -11.70 -10.10 5.30
C TYR A 66 -12.41 -10.40 3.97
N GLU A 67 -13.60 -9.83 3.73
CA GLU A 67 -14.33 -10.07 2.48
C GLU A 67 -13.61 -9.47 1.27
N LEU A 68 -12.94 -8.33 1.40
CA LEU A 68 -12.10 -7.77 0.33
C LEU A 68 -10.90 -8.66 0.03
N HIS A 69 -10.18 -9.13 1.06
CA HIS A 69 -9.05 -10.05 0.88
C HIS A 69 -9.48 -11.35 0.20
N LYS A 70 -10.63 -11.89 0.61
CA LYS A 70 -11.20 -13.10 0.00
C LYS A 70 -11.61 -12.86 -1.45
N ALA A 71 -12.22 -11.72 -1.75
CA ALA A 71 -12.67 -11.37 -3.09
C ALA A 71 -11.51 -11.17 -4.09
N PHE A 72 -10.34 -10.75 -3.60
CA PHE A 72 -9.15 -10.47 -4.43
C PHE A 72 -8.01 -11.47 -4.21
N ALA A 73 -8.28 -12.62 -3.58
CA ALA A 73 -7.24 -13.60 -3.25
C ALA A 73 -6.52 -14.15 -4.49
N ASP A 74 -7.24 -14.29 -5.62
CA ASP A 74 -6.71 -14.68 -6.92
C ASP A 74 -5.82 -13.60 -7.57
N LYS A 75 -5.92 -12.36 -7.10
CA LYS A 75 -5.16 -11.19 -7.54
C LYS A 75 -4.08 -10.77 -6.53
N ALA A 76 -3.82 -11.59 -5.51
CA ALA A 76 -2.77 -11.32 -4.53
C ALA A 76 -1.39 -11.31 -5.21
N VAL A 77 -0.59 -10.26 -4.95
CA VAL A 77 0.76 -10.12 -5.50
C VAL A 77 1.71 -11.18 -4.92
N ASN A 78 1.51 -11.56 -3.66
CA ASN A 78 2.33 -12.58 -2.99
C ASN A 78 1.51 -13.82 -2.65
N LEU A 79 1.67 -14.87 -3.46
CA LEU A 79 0.98 -16.16 -3.28
C LEU A 79 1.64 -17.08 -2.24
N PHE A 80 2.85 -16.76 -1.78
CA PHE A 80 3.57 -17.54 -0.77
C PHE A 80 3.27 -17.06 0.66
N ASN A 81 3.16 -15.73 0.84
CA ASN A 81 2.91 -15.10 2.12
C ASN A 81 1.71 -14.15 2.03
N TYR A 82 0.52 -14.71 2.29
CA TYR A 82 -0.75 -13.98 2.29
C TYR A 82 -0.86 -12.87 3.35
N ARG A 83 0.07 -12.79 4.32
CA ARG A 83 0.15 -11.64 5.23
C ARG A 83 0.68 -10.38 4.53
N ARG A 84 1.19 -10.50 3.31
CA ARG A 84 1.53 -9.37 2.44
C ARG A 84 0.31 -9.04 1.59
N GLU A 85 -0.58 -8.26 2.18
CA GLU A 85 -1.94 -7.94 1.70
C GLU A 85 -1.93 -6.91 0.55
N PHE A 86 -1.17 -7.19 -0.51
CA PHE A 86 -1.11 -6.40 -1.74
C PHE A 86 -1.81 -7.15 -2.87
N PHE A 87 -2.59 -6.42 -3.67
CA PHE A 87 -3.45 -6.98 -4.70
C PHE A 87 -3.28 -6.20 -6.02
N ASN A 88 -3.23 -6.92 -7.14
CA ASN A 88 -3.23 -6.34 -8.48
C ASN A 88 -4.68 -6.15 -8.95
N VAL A 89 -5.26 -5.00 -8.63
CA VAL A 89 -6.67 -4.64 -8.84
C VAL A 89 -6.77 -3.17 -9.19
N THR A 90 -7.82 -2.79 -9.91
CA THR A 90 -8.14 -1.38 -10.13
C THR A 90 -8.88 -0.81 -8.92
N LEU A 91 -8.78 0.51 -8.73
CA LEU A 91 -9.55 1.19 -7.68
C LEU A 91 -11.06 1.02 -7.89
N GLN A 92 -11.50 0.92 -9.14
CA GLN A 92 -12.90 0.73 -9.50
C GLN A 92 -13.42 -0.64 -9.03
N GLU A 93 -12.67 -1.72 -9.22
CA GLU A 93 -13.05 -3.04 -8.70
C GLU A 93 -13.19 -3.04 -7.17
N ILE A 94 -12.30 -2.34 -6.48
CA ILE A 94 -12.39 -2.20 -5.01
C ILE A 94 -13.66 -1.44 -4.61
N LYS A 95 -13.97 -0.33 -5.30
CA LYS A 95 -15.20 0.47 -5.06
C LYS A 95 -16.45 -0.38 -5.26
N GLU A 96 -16.55 -1.07 -6.39
CA GLU A 96 -17.68 -1.93 -6.73
C GLU A 96 -17.88 -3.01 -5.68
N LYS A 97 -16.78 -3.65 -5.24
CA LYS A 97 -16.88 -4.70 -4.22
C LYS A 97 -17.34 -4.17 -2.87
N ILE A 98 -16.89 -2.98 -2.46
CA ILE A 98 -17.31 -2.34 -1.22
C ILE A 98 -18.82 -2.03 -1.23
N VAL A 99 -19.31 -1.50 -2.35
CA VAL A 99 -20.75 -1.22 -2.52
C VAL A 99 -21.56 -2.52 -2.53
N GLU A 100 -21.09 -3.57 -3.21
CA GLU A 100 -21.74 -4.90 -3.22
C GLU A 100 -21.86 -5.49 -1.81
N LEU A 101 -20.85 -5.27 -0.97
CA LEU A 101 -20.84 -5.70 0.43
C LEU A 101 -21.73 -4.83 1.35
N GLY A 102 -22.35 -3.78 0.82
CA GLY A 102 -23.26 -2.89 1.56
C GLY A 102 -22.55 -1.83 2.41
N PHE A 103 -21.30 -1.51 2.10
CA PHE A 103 -20.55 -0.44 2.77
C PHE A 103 -20.49 0.81 1.88
N GLU A 104 -20.49 1.97 2.52
CA GLU A 104 -20.27 3.26 1.86
C GLU A 104 -18.87 3.79 2.21
N ALA A 105 -18.21 4.39 1.23
CA ALA A 105 -16.86 4.92 1.39
C ALA A 105 -16.61 6.07 0.43
N GLU A 106 -15.90 7.09 0.92
CA GLU A 106 -15.35 8.16 0.09
C GLU A 106 -13.99 7.72 -0.48
N PHE A 107 -13.77 8.05 -1.74
CA PHE A 107 -12.56 7.67 -2.45
C PHE A 107 -11.87 8.86 -3.11
N ILE A 108 -10.55 8.89 -2.94
CA ILE A 108 -9.64 9.73 -3.70
C ILE A 108 -9.15 8.90 -4.90
N THR A 109 -9.56 9.29 -6.10
CA THR A 109 -9.24 8.56 -7.34
C THR A 109 -7.81 8.75 -7.78
N ASP A 110 -7.29 9.96 -7.57
CA ASP A 110 -5.99 10.35 -8.09
C ASP A 110 -4.89 9.96 -7.10
N ALA A 111 -4.00 9.06 -7.53
CA ALA A 111 -2.72 8.87 -6.86
C ALA A 111 -1.82 10.05 -7.24
N GLU A 112 -1.45 10.88 -6.26
CA GLU A 112 -0.56 12.00 -6.51
C GLU A 112 0.86 11.51 -6.81
N ALA A 113 1.32 10.48 -6.09
CA ALA A 113 2.65 9.89 -6.24
C ALA A 113 3.76 10.95 -6.33
N MET A 114 3.63 12.02 -5.53
CA MET A 114 4.38 13.27 -5.68
C MET A 114 5.90 13.03 -5.70
N GLU A 115 6.41 12.34 -4.66
CA GLU A 115 7.84 12.04 -4.52
C GLU A 115 8.38 11.20 -5.70
N TYR A 116 7.59 10.27 -6.21
CA TYR A 116 7.96 9.44 -7.36
C TYR A 116 8.02 10.27 -8.66
N ARG A 117 7.00 11.09 -8.92
CA ARG A 117 6.95 11.94 -10.11
C ARG A 117 8.06 12.99 -10.10
N GLU A 118 8.32 13.62 -8.95
CA GLU A 118 9.46 14.52 -8.78
C GLU A 118 10.80 13.82 -9.04
N SER A 119 10.96 12.59 -8.54
CA SER A 119 12.17 11.79 -8.78
C SER A 119 12.39 11.49 -10.26
N LEU A 120 11.33 11.24 -11.03
CA LEU A 120 11.42 11.05 -12.49
C LEU A 120 11.83 12.34 -13.20
N LEU A 121 11.21 13.47 -12.85
CA LEU A 121 11.55 14.77 -13.42
C LEU A 121 13.01 15.15 -13.17
N LEU A 122 13.51 14.89 -11.96
CA LEU A 122 14.92 15.12 -11.63
C LEU A 122 15.84 14.26 -12.49
N LYS A 123 15.51 12.98 -12.73
CA LYS A 123 16.28 12.08 -13.61
C LYS A 123 16.28 12.51 -15.08
N GLU A 124 15.21 13.12 -15.57
CA GLU A 124 15.17 13.63 -16.94
C GLU A 124 16.01 14.91 -17.10
N GLN A 125 16.07 15.74 -16.06
CA GLN A 125 16.84 16.98 -16.05
C GLN A 125 18.33 16.78 -15.75
N SER A 126 18.66 15.74 -14.99
CA SER A 126 20.05 15.37 -14.71
C SER A 126 20.45 14.22 -15.62
N THR A 127 21.42 14.45 -16.52
CA THR A 127 22.23 13.36 -17.07
C THR A 127 23.01 12.76 -15.90
N ILE A 128 22.39 11.82 -15.18
CA ILE A 128 23.02 11.13 -14.05
C ILE A 128 24.08 10.21 -14.65
N GLU A 129 25.36 10.59 -14.52
CA GLU A 129 26.43 9.63 -14.73
C GLU A 129 26.35 8.58 -13.60
N PRO A 130 26.32 7.28 -13.94
CA PRO A 130 26.24 6.24 -12.93
C PRO A 130 27.45 6.36 -12.00
N ILE A 131 27.18 6.31 -10.70
CA ILE A 131 28.23 6.18 -9.69
C ILE A 131 28.91 4.84 -9.98
N GLU A 132 30.17 4.86 -10.44
CA GLU A 132 30.99 3.65 -10.55
C GLU A 132 31.03 3.00 -9.15
N MET A 133 30.44 1.81 -9.04
CA MET A 133 30.62 1.00 -7.84
C MET A 133 32.11 0.68 -7.73
N ILE A 134 32.78 1.28 -6.74
CA ILE A 134 34.12 0.86 -6.36
C ILE A 134 33.95 -0.57 -5.84
N GLU A 135 34.45 -1.56 -6.58
CA GLU A 135 34.68 -2.90 -6.05
C GLU A 135 35.70 -2.72 -4.90
N GLU A 136 35.22 -2.62 -3.67
CA GLU A 136 36.08 -2.86 -2.53
C GLU A 136 36.47 -4.34 -2.57
N GLU A 137 37.66 -4.62 -3.10
CA GLU A 137 38.29 -5.92 -2.95
C GLU A 137 38.33 -6.26 -1.46
N PHE A 138 37.49 -7.22 -1.05
CA PHE A 138 37.53 -7.77 0.29
C PHE A 138 38.94 -8.30 0.55
N PRO A 139 39.68 -7.80 1.56
CA PRO A 139 41.02 -8.29 1.83
C PRO A 139 40.93 -9.77 2.19
N THR A 140 41.60 -10.60 1.38
CA THR A 140 41.72 -12.06 1.54
C THR A 140 42.47 -12.49 2.79
N SER A 141 42.88 -11.57 3.66
CA SER A 141 43.63 -11.86 4.89
C SER A 141 42.79 -12.37 6.06
N LEU A 142 41.52 -12.72 5.83
CA LEU A 142 40.59 -13.24 6.84
C LEU A 142 39.96 -14.60 6.45
N MET A 143 40.58 -15.34 5.53
CA MET A 143 40.37 -16.79 5.37
C MET A 143 41.42 -17.60 6.14
#